data_AF-A0A7X9C1I3-F1
#
_entry.id   AF-A0A7X9C1I3-F1
#
_cell.length_a   1.000
_cell.length_b   1.000
_cell.length_c   1.000
_cell.angle_alpha   90.00
_cell.angle_beta   90.00
_cell.angle_gamma   90.00
#
_symmetry.space_group_name_H-M   'P 1'
#
loop_
_entity.id
_entity.type
_entity.pdbx_description
1 polymer ?
#
loop_
_entity_poly.entity_id
_entity_poly.type
_entity_poly.pdbx_seq_one_letter_code
_entity_poly.pdbx_strand_id
1 'polypeptide(L)'
;MDTVEQLQYIQHKWLPWFYYNASKKVMELLKEQGGSMFIDLLNAMNEDEPQYCCPFAAVDFRVETIKDFDSNVTFCQINMPPIQKPLLCRRVYLVHNGDFSSRFVYTIELTESGEYWICGWSENNTYLIFDGKLTEDVEDEFMQVKKLFLLNSHNIPTFTTNDEFPMNPPILE
;
A
#
# COMPACT_ATOMS: atom_id res chain seq x y z
N MET A 1 8.15 -17.94 6.98
CA MET A 1 6.85 -17.47 6.43
C MET A 1 6.93 -17.60 4.92
N ASP A 2 5.88 -17.99 4.20
CA ASP A 2 6.01 -18.06 2.73
C ASP A 2 6.06 -16.65 2.10
N THR A 3 6.61 -16.53 0.89
CA THR A 3 6.81 -15.23 0.23
C THR A 3 5.51 -14.47 -0.02
N VAL A 4 4.39 -15.16 -0.22
CA VAL A 4 3.08 -14.54 -0.47
C VAL A 4 2.57 -13.90 0.82
N GLU A 5 2.63 -14.62 1.92
CA GLU A 5 2.27 -14.12 3.26
C GLU A 5 3.13 -12.91 3.65
N GLN A 6 4.44 -12.95 3.35
CA GLN A 6 5.36 -11.84 3.62
C GLN A 6 4.97 -10.58 2.83
N LEU A 7 4.72 -10.71 1.53
CA LEU A 7 4.30 -9.58 0.71
C LEU A 7 2.95 -9.03 1.15
N GLN A 8 1.99 -9.89 1.49
CA GLN A 8 0.70 -9.47 2.01
C GLN A 8 0.87 -8.71 3.34
N TYR A 9 1.72 -9.18 4.24
CA TYR A 9 2.04 -8.47 5.47
C TYR A 9 2.66 -7.10 5.20
N ILE A 10 3.63 -7.04 4.29
CA ILE A 10 4.29 -5.78 3.90
C ILE A 10 3.26 -4.79 3.36
N GLN A 11 2.42 -5.21 2.42
CA GLN A 11 1.46 -4.38 1.70
C GLN A 11 0.30 -3.90 2.57
N HIS A 12 -0.23 -4.75 3.46
CA HIS A 12 -1.47 -4.47 4.20
C HIS A 12 -1.28 -4.18 5.69
N LYS A 13 -0.09 -4.43 6.25
CA LYS A 13 0.18 -4.21 7.68
C LYS A 13 1.36 -3.29 7.88
N TRP A 14 2.55 -3.70 7.45
CA TRP A 14 3.77 -2.97 7.74
C TRP A 14 3.79 -1.60 7.08
N LEU A 15 3.53 -1.53 5.77
CA LEU A 15 3.62 -0.28 5.02
C LEU A 15 2.56 0.75 5.45
N PRO A 16 1.27 0.40 5.60
CA PRO A 16 0.28 1.33 6.15
C PRO A 16 0.66 1.80 7.56
N TRP A 17 1.00 0.88 8.46
CA TRP A 17 1.39 1.21 9.83
C TRP A 17 2.60 2.16 9.86
N PHE A 18 3.65 1.85 9.09
CA PHE A 18 4.86 2.65 9.06
C PHE A 18 4.60 4.04 8.47
N TYR A 19 3.80 4.11 7.40
CA TYR A 19 3.41 5.37 6.79
C TYR A 19 2.62 6.25 7.76
N TYR A 20 1.66 5.71 8.50
CA TYR A 20 0.87 6.53 9.43
C TYR A 20 1.65 7.01 10.66
N ASN A 21 2.60 6.21 11.15
CA ASN A 21 3.42 6.54 12.31
C ASN A 21 4.64 7.42 11.99
N ALA A 22 5.14 7.38 10.75
CA ALA A 22 6.39 8.03 10.38
C ALA A 22 6.36 8.65 8.98
N SER A 23 5.22 9.21 8.54
CA SER A 23 4.94 9.56 7.13
C SER A 23 6.09 10.26 6.41
N LYS A 24 6.63 11.36 6.97
CA LYS A 24 7.73 12.10 6.34
C LYS A 24 8.97 11.23 6.14
N LYS A 25 9.35 10.49 7.18
CA LYS A 25 10.52 9.60 7.15
C LYS A 25 10.31 8.45 6.16
N VAL A 26 9.11 7.87 6.09
CA VAL A 26 8.79 6.83 5.09
C VAL A 26 8.95 7.37 3.68
N MET A 27 8.45 8.57 3.41
CA MET A 27 8.55 9.19 2.08
C MET A 27 10.01 9.52 1.71
N GLU A 28 10.82 9.97 2.68
CA GLU A 28 12.26 10.17 2.49
C GLU A 28 12.98 8.86 2.18
N LEU A 29 12.74 7.81 2.98
CA LEU A 29 13.33 6.48 2.79
C LEU A 29 12.96 5.88 1.44
N LEU A 30 11.69 5.94 1.04
CA LEU A 30 11.22 5.44 -0.25
C LEU A 30 11.86 6.21 -1.42
N LYS A 31 12.07 7.52 -1.27
CA LYS A 31 12.77 8.33 -2.29
C LYS A 31 14.25 7.98 -2.39
N GLU A 32 14.91 7.71 -1.27
CA GLU A 32 16.35 7.43 -1.22
C GLU A 32 16.69 6.00 -1.61
N GLN A 33 15.93 5.03 -1.11
CA GLN A 33 16.24 3.60 -1.22
C GLN A 33 15.41 2.89 -2.29
N GLY A 34 14.24 3.46 -2.65
CA GLY A 34 13.32 2.86 -3.60
C GLY A 34 12.97 1.43 -3.22
N GLY A 35 13.10 0.52 -4.19
CA GLY A 35 12.84 -0.89 -3.99
C GLY A 35 13.75 -1.62 -3.01
N SER A 36 14.96 -1.09 -2.73
CA SER A 36 15.92 -1.74 -1.84
C SER A 36 15.39 -1.85 -0.41
N MET A 37 14.57 -0.88 0.01
CA MET A 37 13.88 -0.90 1.31
C MET A 37 13.05 -2.18 1.51
N PHE A 38 12.43 -2.69 0.45
CA PHE A 38 11.64 -3.92 0.50
C PHE A 38 12.52 -5.17 0.54
N ILE A 39 13.66 -5.15 -0.14
CA ILE A 39 14.64 -6.24 -0.10
C ILE A 39 15.25 -6.36 1.30
N ASP A 40 15.65 -5.24 1.89
CA ASP A 40 16.19 -5.19 3.25
C ASP A 40 15.17 -5.68 4.27
N LEU A 41 13.90 -5.28 4.12
CA LEU A 41 12.81 -5.76 4.98
C LEU A 41 12.57 -7.27 4.83
N LEU A 42 12.51 -7.78 3.59
CA LEU A 42 12.33 -9.21 3.35
C LEU A 42 13.49 -10.02 3.92
N ASN A 43 14.73 -9.55 3.78
CA ASN A 43 15.89 -10.20 4.40
C ASN A 43 15.80 -10.17 5.93
N ALA A 44 15.41 -9.03 6.53
CA ALA A 44 15.24 -8.91 7.97
C ALA A 44 14.13 -9.82 8.52
N MET A 45 13.02 -9.97 7.79
CA MET A 45 11.92 -10.88 8.15
C MET A 45 12.33 -12.37 8.14
N ASN A 46 13.47 -12.71 7.54
CA ASN A 46 13.98 -14.08 7.41
C ASN A 46 15.41 -14.23 7.98
N GLU A 47 15.82 -13.35 8.89
CA GLU A 47 17.19 -13.36 9.43
C GLU A 47 17.57 -14.68 10.12
N ASP A 48 16.58 -15.36 10.71
CA ASP A 48 16.74 -16.65 11.38
C ASP A 48 16.70 -17.85 10.42
N GLU A 49 16.56 -17.63 9.10
CA GLU A 49 16.53 -18.68 8.07
C GLU A 49 17.83 -18.63 7.23
N PRO A 50 18.91 -19.36 7.58
CA PRO A 50 20.22 -19.22 6.93
C PRO A 50 20.26 -19.57 5.44
N GLN A 51 19.26 -20.30 4.96
CA GLN A 51 19.12 -20.70 3.55
C GLN A 51 18.21 -19.75 2.76
N TYR A 52 17.61 -18.75 3.42
CA TYR A 52 16.75 -17.79 2.76
C TYR A 52 17.56 -16.97 1.76
N CYS A 53 17.00 -16.84 0.56
CA CYS A 53 17.46 -15.91 -0.46
C CYS A 53 16.24 -15.16 -0.96
N CYS A 54 16.28 -13.83 -0.88
CA CYS A 54 15.16 -13.01 -1.35
C CYS A 54 14.89 -13.31 -2.83
N PRO A 55 13.66 -13.71 -3.21
CA PRO A 55 13.35 -14.09 -4.59
C PRO A 55 13.17 -12.88 -5.51
N PHE A 56 13.26 -11.66 -4.99
CA PHE A 56 13.07 -10.41 -5.72
C PHE A 56 14.35 -9.59 -5.75
N ALA A 57 14.45 -8.73 -6.75
CA ALA A 57 15.41 -7.65 -6.82
C ALA A 57 14.72 -6.31 -6.52
N ALA A 58 15.50 -5.30 -6.12
CA ALA A 58 14.96 -3.96 -5.86
C ALA A 58 14.17 -3.37 -7.06
N VAL A 59 14.56 -3.73 -8.29
CA VAL A 59 13.85 -3.29 -9.50
C VAL A 59 12.43 -3.84 -9.62
N ASP A 60 12.11 -4.91 -8.91
CA ASP A 60 10.75 -5.47 -8.86
C ASP A 60 9.80 -4.60 -8.02
N PHE A 61 10.34 -3.74 -7.15
CA PHE A 61 9.62 -2.78 -6.32
C PHE A 61 9.88 -1.35 -6.83
N ARG A 62 9.15 -0.92 -7.87
CA ARG A 62 9.38 0.40 -8.49
C ARG A 62 8.62 1.48 -7.74
N VAL A 63 9.37 2.43 -7.19
CA VAL A 63 8.83 3.59 -6.47
C VAL A 63 8.90 4.83 -7.35
N GLU A 64 7.76 5.51 -7.51
CA GLU A 64 7.63 6.74 -8.29
C GLU A 64 6.88 7.79 -7.48
N THR A 65 7.32 9.05 -7.55
CA THR A 65 6.64 10.16 -6.87
C THR A 65 6.09 11.14 -7.89
N ILE A 66 4.77 11.35 -7.85
CA ILE A 66 4.05 12.30 -8.69
C ILE A 66 3.56 13.44 -7.79
N LYS A 67 3.83 14.67 -8.20
CA LYS A 67 3.36 15.87 -7.51
C LYS A 67 2.29 16.55 -8.35
N ASP A 68 1.12 16.72 -7.76
CA ASP A 68 0.08 17.58 -8.29
C ASP A 68 0.20 18.96 -7.64
N PHE A 69 0.78 19.90 -8.40
CA PHE A 69 1.02 21.26 -7.92
C PHE A 69 -0.28 22.07 -7.78
N ASP A 70 -1.31 21.77 -8.56
CA ASP A 70 -2.58 22.51 -8.52
C ASP A 70 -3.34 22.23 -7.22
N SER A 71 -3.31 20.97 -6.76
CA SER A 71 -3.96 20.55 -5.52
C SER A 71 -3.02 20.46 -4.31
N ASN A 72 -1.71 20.70 -4.49
CA ASN A 72 -0.68 20.53 -3.46
C ASN A 72 -0.69 19.12 -2.83
N VAL A 73 -0.87 18.10 -3.68
CA VAL A 73 -0.91 16.68 -3.28
C VAL A 73 0.28 15.93 -3.87
N THR A 74 0.87 15.05 -3.07
CA THR A 74 1.93 14.13 -3.48
C THR A 74 1.39 12.70 -3.47
N PHE A 75 1.66 11.98 -4.55
CA PHE A 75 1.36 10.56 -4.72
C PHE A 75 2.67 9.80 -4.84
N CYS A 76 2.98 8.95 -3.86
CA CYS A 76 4.06 7.97 -3.96
C CYS A 76 3.46 6.63 -4.39
N GLN A 77 3.74 6.24 -5.63
CA GLN A 77 3.33 4.98 -6.22
C GLN A 77 4.41 3.93 -5.97
N ILE A 78 4.00 2.75 -5.51
CA ILE A 78 4.89 1.61 -5.28
C ILE A 78 4.32 0.45 -6.08
N ASN A 79 4.93 0.17 -7.23
CA ASN A 79 4.61 -1.01 -8.03
C ASN A 79 5.20 -2.23 -7.34
N MET A 80 4.35 -3.21 -7.07
CA MET A 80 4.74 -4.45 -6.43
C MET A 80 5.22 -5.48 -7.47
N PRO A 81 5.98 -6.50 -7.06
CA PRO A 81 6.34 -7.61 -7.93
C PRO A 81 5.08 -8.27 -8.54
N PRO A 82 5.12 -8.72 -9.80
CA PRO A 82 3.94 -9.17 -10.54
C PRO A 82 3.50 -10.58 -10.13
N ILE A 83 3.05 -10.73 -8.89
CA ILE A 83 2.53 -12.00 -8.35
C ILE A 83 1.01 -11.99 -8.41
N GLN A 84 0.46 -12.89 -9.21
CA GLN A 84 -0.99 -13.03 -9.37
C GLN A 84 -1.56 -13.95 -8.29
N LYS A 85 -1.65 -13.43 -7.07
CA LYS A 85 -2.34 -14.09 -5.94
C LYS A 85 -3.42 -13.15 -5.41
N PRO A 86 -4.63 -13.68 -5.10
CA PRO A 86 -5.67 -12.87 -4.48
C PRO A 86 -5.15 -12.12 -3.25
N LEU A 87 -5.65 -10.91 -3.05
CA LEU A 87 -5.30 -9.96 -2.01
C LEU A 87 -3.89 -9.37 -2.13
N LEU A 88 -3.03 -9.81 -3.05
CA LEU A 88 -1.79 -9.08 -3.31
C LEU A 88 -2.07 -7.83 -4.13
N CYS A 89 -1.37 -6.77 -3.78
CA CYS A 89 -1.42 -5.50 -4.47
C CYS A 89 -0.58 -5.57 -5.76
N ARG A 90 -1.10 -5.09 -6.90
CA ARG A 90 -0.24 -4.69 -8.03
C ARG A 90 0.48 -3.37 -7.75
N ARG A 91 -0.15 -2.51 -6.96
CA ARG A 91 0.37 -1.20 -6.60
C ARG A 91 -0.16 -0.72 -5.25
N VAL A 92 0.65 0.03 -4.53
CA VAL A 92 0.26 0.79 -3.35
C VAL A 92 0.53 2.27 -3.59
N TYR A 93 -0.40 3.13 -3.17
CA TYR A 93 -0.28 4.57 -3.21
C TYR A 93 -0.23 5.13 -1.80
N LEU A 94 0.86 5.82 -1.47
CA LEU A 94 0.93 6.66 -0.29
C LEU A 94 0.65 8.10 -0.72
N VAL A 95 -0.48 8.63 -0.29
CA VAL A 95 -0.96 9.94 -0.74
C VAL A 95 -1.01 10.89 0.44
N HIS A 96 -0.56 12.13 0.25
CA HIS A 96 -0.67 13.18 1.24
C HIS A 96 -0.73 14.59 0.62
N ASN A 97 -1.32 15.52 1.35
CA ASN A 97 -1.14 16.95 1.07
C ASN A 97 0.23 17.45 1.57
N GLY A 98 0.61 18.67 1.21
CA GLY A 98 1.95 19.20 1.49
C GLY A 98 2.41 19.19 2.95
N ASP A 99 1.49 19.26 3.93
CA ASP A 99 1.79 19.25 5.36
C ASP A 99 1.50 17.93 6.08
N PHE A 100 1.01 16.91 5.35
CA PHE A 100 0.60 15.59 5.86
C PHE A 100 -0.63 15.60 6.78
N SER A 101 -1.36 16.72 6.87
CA SER A 101 -2.61 16.80 7.64
C SER A 101 -3.74 15.96 7.03
N SER A 102 -3.70 15.75 5.71
CA SER A 102 -4.52 14.76 5.00
C SER A 102 -3.62 13.75 4.33
N ARG A 103 -3.80 12.47 4.67
CA ARG A 103 -3.01 11.37 4.11
C ARG A 103 -3.80 10.07 4.09
N PHE A 104 -3.60 9.27 3.05
CA PHE A 104 -4.30 8.01 2.86
C PHE A 104 -3.43 6.97 2.16
N VAL A 105 -3.65 5.69 2.46
CA VAL A 105 -2.99 4.57 1.76
C VAL A 105 -4.00 3.86 0.89
N TYR A 106 -3.83 3.91 -0.43
CA TYR A 106 -4.63 3.12 -1.36
C TYR A 106 -3.87 1.88 -1.79
N THR A 107 -4.59 0.77 -1.92
CA THR A 107 -4.09 -0.54 -2.33
C THR A 107 -4.86 -0.97 -3.57
N ILE A 108 -4.15 -1.44 -4.60
CA ILE A 108 -4.77 -1.96 -5.81
C ILE A 108 -4.67 -3.47 -5.82
N GLU A 109 -5.74 -4.13 -5.39
CA GLU A 109 -5.72 -5.52 -4.94
C GLU A 109 -6.34 -6.45 -5.97
N LEU A 110 -5.69 -7.59 -6.21
CA LEU A 110 -6.26 -8.66 -7.04
C LEU A 110 -7.36 -9.38 -6.25
N THR A 111 -8.56 -9.44 -6.80
CA THR A 111 -9.70 -10.16 -6.22
C THR A 111 -9.64 -11.65 -6.54
N GLU A 112 -10.45 -12.45 -5.84
CA GLU A 112 -10.64 -13.87 -6.18
C GLU A 112 -11.25 -14.08 -7.58
N SER A 113 -12.00 -13.08 -8.10
CA SER A 113 -12.54 -13.09 -9.47
C SER A 113 -11.49 -12.77 -10.54
N GLY A 114 -10.26 -12.44 -10.15
CA GLY A 114 -9.18 -12.07 -11.07
C GLY A 114 -9.26 -10.61 -11.57
N GLU A 115 -10.02 -9.76 -10.88
CA GLU A 115 -10.16 -8.34 -11.17
C GLU A 115 -9.33 -7.50 -10.20
N TYR A 116 -9.06 -6.24 -10.53
CA TYR A 116 -8.39 -5.32 -9.60
C TYR A 116 -9.36 -4.31 -9.03
N TRP A 117 -9.34 -4.15 -7.71
CA TRP A 117 -10.15 -3.16 -6.98
C TRP A 117 -9.27 -2.12 -6.30
N ILE A 118 -9.81 -0.89 -6.17
CA ILE A 118 -9.23 0.12 -5.30
C ILE A 118 -9.74 -0.10 -3.89
N CYS A 119 -8.81 -0.40 -2.99
CA CYS A 119 -9.04 -0.50 -1.56
C CYS A 119 -8.12 0.50 -0.84
N GLY A 120 -8.10 0.46 0.48
CA GLY A 120 -7.11 1.18 1.24
C GLY A 120 -7.26 1.08 2.74
N TRP A 121 -6.32 1.71 3.43
CA TRP A 121 -6.22 1.75 4.87
C TRP A 121 -6.27 3.18 5.34
N SER A 122 -7.08 3.46 6.35
CA SER A 122 -7.07 4.71 7.09
C SER A 122 -6.09 4.70 8.26
N GLU A 123 -5.85 5.86 8.86
CA GLU A 123 -4.93 6.03 10.01
C GLU A 123 -5.33 5.20 11.23
N ASN A 124 -6.63 5.00 11.45
CA ASN A 124 -7.17 4.17 12.53
C ASN A 124 -7.23 2.67 12.16
N ASN A 125 -6.47 2.22 11.15
CA ASN A 125 -6.39 0.84 10.71
C ASN A 125 -7.75 0.26 10.26
N THR A 126 -8.64 1.11 9.74
CA THR A 126 -9.88 0.66 9.08
C THR A 126 -9.58 0.39 7.62
N TYR A 127 -9.97 -0.80 7.17
CA TYR A 127 -9.89 -1.20 5.78
C TYR A 127 -11.13 -0.72 5.02
N LEU A 128 -10.92 -0.10 3.86
CA LEU A 128 -11.97 0.48 3.03
C LEU A 128 -11.89 -0.11 1.61
N ILE A 129 -13.05 -0.43 1.05
CA ILE A 129 -13.20 -0.87 -0.34
C ILE A 129 -13.93 0.26 -1.08
N PHE A 130 -13.31 0.84 -2.11
CA PHE A 130 -13.87 1.98 -2.85
C PHE A 130 -14.67 1.57 -4.10
N ASP A 131 -14.67 0.28 -4.42
CA ASP A 131 -15.36 -0.41 -5.51
C ASP A 131 -15.25 0.25 -6.89
N GLY A 132 -14.63 -0.48 -7.80
CA GLY A 132 -14.43 -0.06 -9.18
C GLY A 132 -13.56 -1.09 -9.84
N LYS A 133 -14.14 -1.90 -10.73
CA LYS A 133 -13.37 -2.73 -11.64
C LYS A 133 -12.39 -1.83 -12.38
N LEU A 134 -11.11 -1.94 -12.04
CA LEU A 134 -10.08 -1.19 -12.70
C LEU A 134 -9.79 -1.79 -14.07
N THR A 135 -9.47 -0.91 -15.00
CA THR A 135 -8.86 -1.30 -16.26
C THR A 135 -7.37 -1.64 -16.05
N GLU A 136 -6.73 -2.17 -17.09
CA GLU A 136 -5.27 -2.32 -17.10
C GLU A 136 -4.54 -1.00 -17.44
N ASP A 137 -5.28 0.08 -17.71
CA ASP A 137 -4.70 1.39 -17.99
C ASP A 137 -4.20 2.05 -16.70
N VAL A 138 -2.89 2.28 -16.66
CA VAL A 138 -2.18 2.86 -15.52
C VAL A 138 -2.61 4.31 -15.26
N GLU A 139 -2.92 5.07 -16.32
CA GLU A 139 -3.34 6.47 -16.19
C GLU A 139 -4.77 6.55 -15.64
N ASP A 140 -5.67 5.69 -16.12
CA ASP A 140 -7.04 5.60 -15.61
C ASP A 140 -7.04 5.25 -14.11
N GLU A 141 -6.27 4.24 -13.70
CA GLU A 141 -6.11 3.89 -12.28
C GLU A 141 -5.62 5.09 -11.45
N PHE A 142 -4.57 5.77 -11.91
CA PHE A 142 -4.03 6.92 -11.20
C PHE A 142 -5.06 8.04 -11.07
N MET A 143 -5.82 8.32 -12.13
CA MET A 143 -6.86 9.34 -12.14
C MET A 143 -8.01 8.99 -11.18
N GLN A 144 -8.37 7.71 -11.05
CA GLN A 144 -9.36 7.25 -10.07
C GLN A 144 -8.87 7.42 -8.63
N VAL A 145 -7.63 7.03 -8.32
CA VAL A 145 -7.02 7.26 -6.99
C VAL A 145 -6.93 8.75 -6.66
N LYS A 146 -6.49 9.57 -7.61
CA LYS A 146 -6.45 11.03 -7.48
C LYS A 146 -7.83 11.60 -7.16
N LYS A 147 -8.86 11.19 -7.92
CA LYS A 147 -10.24 11.61 -7.70
C LYS A 147 -10.73 11.24 -6.29
N LEU A 148 -10.48 10.02 -5.84
CA LEU A 148 -10.86 9.57 -4.50
C LEU A 148 -10.23 10.43 -3.40
N PHE A 149 -8.93 10.70 -3.50
CA PHE A 149 -8.23 11.51 -2.49
C PHE A 149 -8.76 12.95 -2.46
N LEU A 150 -8.94 13.58 -3.62
CA LEU A 150 -9.42 14.96 -3.70
C LEU A 150 -10.87 15.10 -3.20
N LEU A 151 -11.75 14.15 -3.52
CA LEU A 151 -13.13 14.16 -3.00
C LEU A 151 -13.14 13.99 -1.47
N ASN A 152 -12.38 13.04 -0.95
CA ASN A 152 -12.33 12.73 0.48
C ASN A 152 -11.62 13.82 1.30
N SER A 153 -10.70 14.58 0.69
CA SER A 153 -10.08 15.75 1.33
C SER A 153 -11.04 16.93 1.50
N HIS A 154 -12.18 16.94 0.79
CA HIS A 154 -13.14 18.05 0.81
C HIS A 154 -14.46 17.72 1.53
N ASN A 155 -14.84 16.45 1.70
CA ASN A 155 -15.91 15.93 2.58
C ASN A 155 -15.68 14.40 2.71
N ILE A 156 -15.91 13.69 3.84
CA ILE A 156 -17.22 13.13 4.25
C ILE A 156 -17.07 12.39 5.62
N PRO A 157 -18.14 12.33 6.44
CA PRO A 157 -18.27 11.53 7.66
C PRO A 157 -18.09 10.02 7.49
N THR A 158 -17.52 9.38 8.50
CA THR A 158 -17.38 7.93 8.63
C THR A 158 -18.71 7.18 8.44
N PHE A 159 -18.81 6.36 7.40
CA PHE A 159 -19.72 5.22 7.39
C PHE A 159 -18.94 3.99 7.87
N THR A 160 -19.19 3.59 9.10
CA THR A 160 -18.67 2.35 9.70
C THR A 160 -19.54 1.19 9.26
N THR A 161 -19.02 0.29 8.42
CA THR A 161 -19.55 -1.07 8.33
C THR A 161 -18.82 -1.90 9.39
N ASN A 162 -19.53 -2.21 10.48
CA ASN A 162 -19.13 -3.21 11.46
C ASN A 162 -19.25 -4.59 10.82
N ASP A 163 -18.22 -5.02 10.10
CA ASP A 163 -18.01 -6.44 9.87
C ASP A 163 -16.58 -6.76 10.32
N GLU A 164 -16.50 -7.33 11.53
CA GLU A 164 -15.28 -7.87 12.10
C GLU A 164 -14.76 -9.01 11.21
N PHE A 165 -13.66 -8.79 10.49
CA PHE A 165 -12.85 -9.89 9.99
C PHE A 165 -11.99 -10.44 11.14
N PRO A 166 -12.13 -11.71 11.53
CA PRO A 166 -11.40 -12.26 12.66
C PRO A 166 -10.06 -12.78 12.17
N MET A 167 -8.97 -12.07 12.50
CA MET A 167 -7.63 -12.67 12.58
C MET A 167 -6.86 -11.93 13.67
N ASN A 168 -7.15 -12.29 14.93
CA ASN A 168 -6.21 -11.99 16.00
C ASN A 168 -4.92 -12.81 15.77
N PRO A 169 -3.73 -12.21 15.94
CA PRO A 169 -2.50 -12.99 15.96
C PRO A 169 -2.53 -13.96 17.15
N PRO A 170 -1.97 -15.17 17.02
CA PRO A 170 -1.77 -16.03 18.18
C PRO A 170 -0.80 -15.33 19.15
N ILE A 171 -1.31 -15.00 20.33
CA ILE A 171 -0.49 -14.67 21.49
C ILE A 171 0.07 -16.02 21.96
N LEU A 172 1.38 -16.21 21.82
CA LEU A 172 2.10 -17.30 22.48
C LEU A 172 2.38 -16.87 23.93
N GLU A 173 1.74 -17.55 24.88
CA GLU A 173 2.27 -17.76 26.23
C GLU A 173 3.24 -18.94 26.24
#